data_AF-A0A8I0L913-F1
#
_entry.id   AF-A0A8I0L913-F1
#
_cell.length_a   1.000
_cell.length_b   1.000
_cell.length_c   1.000
_cell.angle_alpha   90.00
_cell.angle_beta   90.00
_cell.angle_gamma   90.00
#
_symmetry.space_group_name_H-M   'P 1'
#
loop_
_entity.id
_entity.type
_entity.pdbx_description
1 polymer ?
#
loop_
_entity_poly.entity_id
_entity_poly.type
_entity_poly.pdbx_seq_one_letter_code
_entity_poly.pdbx_strand_id
1 'polypeptide(L)'
;MMIPCVVTGIRLALLALTKPGDGVMIQSPVYGPFRFSVEATERRLMDAPLKRDDTGRYSMDLDAVEKQLQAGAKALVLCNPH
;
A
#
# COMPACT_ATOMS: atom_id res chain seq x y z
N MET A 1 -19.51 13.81 -3.01
CA MET A 1 -19.26 13.33 -1.64
C MET A 1 -17.90 13.85 -1.20
N MET A 2 -17.82 14.58 -0.09
CA MET A 2 -16.53 14.93 0.53
C MET A 2 -16.19 13.89 1.60
N ILE A 3 -14.92 13.53 1.71
CA ILE A 3 -14.43 12.53 2.67
C ILE A 3 -13.71 13.28 3.81
N PRO A 4 -13.94 12.94 5.09
CA PRO A 4 -13.45 13.73 6.22
C PRO A 4 -11.93 13.68 6.44
N CYS A 5 -11.25 12.63 5.96
CA CYS A 5 -9.79 12.54 5.98
C CYS A 5 -9.26 11.50 4.96
N VAL A 6 -7.96 11.56 4.69
CA VAL A 6 -7.28 10.67 3.72
C VAL A 6 -7.38 9.20 4.11
N VAL A 7 -7.24 8.88 5.40
CA VAL A 7 -7.29 7.49 5.90
C VAL A 7 -8.67 6.87 5.64
N THR A 8 -9.74 7.62 5.85
CA THR A 8 -11.09 7.19 5.49
C THR A 8 -11.23 6.98 3.98
N GLY A 9 -10.62 7.85 3.16
CA GLY A 9 -10.60 7.71 1.71
C GLY A 9 -9.93 6.41 1.26
N ILE A 10 -8.77 6.07 1.82
CA ILE A 10 -8.06 4.82 1.54
C ILE A 10 -8.95 3.62 1.90
N ARG A 11 -9.55 3.60 3.09
CA ARG A 11 -10.42 2.49 3.51
C ARG A 11 -11.61 2.31 2.56
N LEU A 12 -12.26 3.42 2.17
CA LEU A 12 -13.38 3.36 1.22
C LEU A 12 -12.94 2.85 -0.15
N ALA A 13 -11.76 3.25 -0.64
CA ALA A 13 -11.20 2.74 -1.89
C ALA A 13 -10.93 1.24 -1.81
N LEU A 14 -10.35 0.74 -0.71
CA LEU A 14 -10.13 -0.69 -0.50
C LEU A 14 -11.45 -1.46 -0.47
N LEU A 15 -12.45 -0.97 0.26
CA LEU A 15 -13.78 -1.58 0.33
C LEU A 15 -14.46 -1.64 -1.05
N ALA A 16 -14.31 -0.61 -1.87
CA ALA A 16 -14.95 -0.52 -3.18
C ALA A 16 -14.24 -1.31 -4.28
N LEU A 17 -12.91 -1.41 -4.23
CA LEU A 17 -12.09 -1.92 -5.34
C LEU A 17 -11.51 -3.32 -5.12
N THR A 18 -11.60 -3.86 -3.90
CA THR A 18 -11.06 -5.18 -3.54
C THR A 18 -12.08 -5.95 -2.69
N LYS A 19 -11.79 -7.21 -2.36
CA LYS A 19 -12.59 -8.07 -1.47
C LYS A 19 -11.77 -8.48 -0.25
N PRO A 20 -12.42 -8.91 0.86
CA PRO A 20 -11.71 -9.56 1.96
C PRO A 20 -10.81 -10.69 1.44
N GLY A 21 -9.59 -10.77 1.94
CA GLY A 21 -8.54 -11.70 1.50
C GLY A 21 -7.68 -11.23 0.32
N ASP A 22 -8.12 -10.23 -0.47
CA ASP A 22 -7.30 -9.69 -1.57
C ASP A 22 -5.99 -9.08 -1.04
N GLY A 23 -4.92 -9.25 -1.80
CA GLY A 23 -3.61 -8.66 -1.48
C GLY A 23 -3.59 -7.15 -1.73
N VAL A 24 -3.16 -6.36 -0.74
CA VAL A 24 -2.94 -4.92 -0.90
C VAL A 24 -1.49 -4.60 -0.54
N MET A 25 -0.80 -4.03 -1.53
CA MET A 25 0.61 -3.68 -1.44
C MET A 25 0.81 -2.27 -0.85
N ILE A 26 1.78 -2.16 0.05
CA ILE A 26 2.36 -0.90 0.53
C ILE A 26 3.88 -0.90 0.29
N GLN A 27 4.53 0.24 0.47
CA GLN A 27 5.98 0.39 0.26
C GLN A 27 6.67 0.95 1.50
N SER A 28 7.19 0.08 2.36
CA SER A 28 7.90 0.50 3.58
C SER A 28 9.26 1.19 3.29
N PRO A 29 9.69 2.18 4.10
CA PRO A 29 8.97 2.76 5.23
C PRO A 29 7.76 3.57 4.75
N VAL A 30 6.63 3.53 5.47
CA VAL A 30 5.42 4.29 5.09
C VAL A 30 4.62 4.68 6.33
N TYR A 31 3.73 5.66 6.16
CA TYR A 31 2.80 6.11 7.19
C TYR A 31 1.97 4.94 7.76
N GLY A 32 2.14 4.66 9.06
CA GLY A 32 1.55 3.49 9.74
C GLY A 32 0.04 3.27 9.49
N PRO A 33 -0.80 4.31 9.43
CA PRO A 33 -2.22 4.18 9.09
C PRO A 33 -2.55 3.52 7.74
N PHE A 34 -1.61 3.42 6.81
CA PHE A 34 -1.83 2.69 5.56
C PHE A 34 -1.94 1.20 5.86
N ARG A 35 -0.99 0.66 6.62
CA ARG A 35 -1.03 -0.72 7.11
C ARG A 35 -2.32 -1.01 7.86
N PHE A 36 -2.69 -0.15 8.81
CA PHE A 36 -3.92 -0.33 9.58
C PHE A 36 -5.18 -0.28 8.70
N SER A 37 -5.19 0.48 7.60
CA SER A 37 -6.35 0.53 6.69
C SER A 37 -6.51 -0.76 5.88
N VAL A 38 -5.41 -1.41 5.52
CA VAL A 38 -5.41 -2.72 4.85
C VAL A 38 -5.92 -3.80 5.80
N GLU A 39 -5.33 -3.90 6.99
CA GLU A 39 -5.68 -4.93 7.97
C GLU A 39 -7.11 -4.74 8.49
N ALA A 40 -7.54 -3.51 8.80
CA ALA A 40 -8.89 -3.21 9.28
C ALA A 40 -9.99 -3.45 8.24
N THR A 41 -9.62 -3.58 6.96
CA THR A 41 -10.56 -3.97 5.90
C THR A 41 -10.43 -5.45 5.54
N GLU A 42 -9.76 -6.27 6.35
CA GLU A 42 -9.61 -7.72 6.10
C GLU A 42 -8.91 -8.05 4.77
N ARG A 43 -8.07 -7.14 4.27
CA ARG A 43 -7.19 -7.38 3.11
C ARG A 43 -5.85 -7.91 3.61
N ARG A 44 -5.20 -8.73 2.78
CA ARG A 44 -3.88 -9.29 3.09
C ARG A 44 -2.82 -8.23 2.81
N LEU A 45 -2.12 -7.79 3.84
CA LEU A 45 -1.01 -6.85 3.70
C LEU A 45 0.14 -7.49 2.93
N MET A 46 0.62 -6.81 1.89
CA MET A 46 1.80 -7.18 1.12
C MET A 46 2.76 -6.01 1.15
N ASP A 47 4.05 -6.25 1.39
CA ASP A 47 5.04 -5.17 1.49
C ASP A 47 6.07 -5.28 0.35
N ALA A 48 6.31 -4.15 -0.32
CA ALA A 48 7.38 -3.98 -1.31
C ALA A 48 8.29 -2.82 -0.85
N PRO A 49 9.27 -3.12 0.04
CA PRO A 49 10.11 -2.08 0.63
C PRO A 49 10.84 -1.23 -0.42
N LEU A 50 10.98 0.06 -0.14
CA LEU A 50 11.73 0.99 -0.96
C LEU A 50 13.23 0.76 -0.83
N LYS A 51 13.96 1.01 -1.92
CA LYS A 51 15.43 1.04 -1.94
C LYS A 51 15.89 2.41 -1.44
N ARG A 52 16.73 2.42 -0.41
CA ARG A 52 17.42 3.61 0.08
C ARG A 52 18.83 3.63 -0.49
N ASP A 53 19.20 4.69 -1.18
CA ASP A 53 20.57 4.88 -1.68
C ASP A 53 21.50 5.50 -0.62
N ASP A 54 22.79 5.62 -0.96
CA ASP A 54 23.82 6.18 -0.09
C ASP A 54 23.59 7.67 0.24
N THR A 55 22.80 8.38 -0.59
CA THR A 55 22.39 9.77 -0.31
C THR A 55 21.22 9.85 0.66
N GLY A 56 20.63 8.70 1.00
CA GLY A 56 19.47 8.56 1.86
C GLY A 56 18.14 8.73 1.14
N ARG A 57 18.12 8.85 -0.19
CA ARG A 57 16.90 8.99 -0.99
C ARG A 57 16.23 7.62 -1.17
N TYR A 58 14.91 7.61 -1.02
CA TYR A 58 14.10 6.42 -1.27
C TYR A 58 13.62 6.39 -2.72
N SER A 59 13.70 5.21 -3.32
CA SER A 59 13.21 4.93 -4.67
C SER A 59 12.44 3.62 -4.70
N MET A 60 11.49 3.52 -5.63
CA MET A 60 10.69 2.31 -5.79
C MET A 60 11.57 1.14 -6.22
N ASP A 61 11.48 0.03 -5.49
CA ASP A 61 12.07 -1.23 -5.90
C ASP A 61 11.11 -1.98 -6.84
N LEU A 62 11.35 -1.88 -8.14
CA LEU A 62 10.50 -2.52 -9.15
C LEU A 62 10.54 -4.05 -9.07
N ASP A 63 11.65 -4.64 -8.65
CA ASP A 63 11.77 -6.10 -8.49
C ASP A 63 10.90 -6.57 -7.32
N ALA A 64 10.91 -5.82 -6.22
CA ALA A 64 10.04 -6.11 -5.07
C ALA A 64 8.56 -5.95 -5.43
N VAL A 65 8.23 -4.91 -6.21
CA VAL A 65 6.87 -4.69 -6.72
C VAL A 65 6.43 -5.84 -7.63
N GLU A 66 7.25 -6.24 -8.60
CA GLU A 66 6.95 -7.35 -9.50
C GLU A 66 6.72 -8.66 -8.74
N LYS A 67 7.56 -8.94 -7.74
CA LYS A 67 7.40 -10.12 -6.87
C LYS A 67 6.06 -10.11 -6.14
N GLN A 68 5.61 -8.96 -5.63
CA GLN A 68 4.31 -8.88 -4.94
C GLN A 68 3.13 -8.97 -5.92
N LEU A 69 3.25 -8.42 -7.12
CA LEU A 69 2.25 -8.60 -8.18
C LEU A 69 2.10 -10.08 -8.55
N GLN A 70 3.21 -10.80 -8.73
CA GLN A 70 3.20 -12.25 -8.98
C GLN A 70 2.64 -13.05 -7.80
N ALA A 71 2.84 -12.59 -6.56
CA ALA A 71 2.26 -13.17 -5.35
C ALA A 71 0.77 -12.82 -5.13
N GLY A 72 0.15 -12.13 -6.09
CA GLY A 72 -1.29 -11.85 -6.11
C GLY A 72 -1.69 -10.52 -5.47
N ALA A 73 -0.83 -9.50 -5.47
CA ALA A 73 -1.23 -8.16 -5.11
C ALA A 73 -2.32 -7.64 -6.06
N LYS A 74 -3.45 -7.24 -5.51
CA LYS A 74 -4.63 -6.75 -6.24
C LYS A 74 -4.69 -5.23 -6.33
N ALA A 75 -4.15 -4.53 -5.34
CA ALA A 75 -4.09 -3.07 -5.28
C ALA A 75 -2.76 -2.60 -4.66
N LEU A 76 -2.38 -1.35 -4.95
CA LEU A 76 -1.23 -0.66 -4.37
C LEU A 76 -1.70 0.66 -3.75
N VAL A 77 -1.36 0.90 -2.48
CA VAL A 77 -1.51 2.22 -1.85
C VAL A 77 -0.21 3.00 -2.04
N LEU A 78 -0.18 3.81 -3.10
CA LEU A 78 0.97 4.65 -3.45
C LEU A 78 0.92 6.00 -2.71
N CYS A 79 2.05 6.43 -2.14
CA CYS A 79 2.22 7.76 -1.55
C CYS A 79 3.28 8.54 -2.33
N ASN A 80 2.91 9.69 -2.88
CA ASN A 80 3.80 10.60 -3.59
C ASN A 80 3.36 12.06 -3.31
N PRO A 81 4.22 12.93 -2.75
CA PRO A 81 5.60 12.68 -2.34
C PRO A 81 5.70 11.65 -1.19
N HIS A 82 6.84 10.98 -1.14
CA HIS A 82 7.21 10.02 -0.11
C HIS A 82 8.18 10.67 0.89
#